data_AF-A0A1C5HSB3-F1
#
_entry.id   AF-A0A1C5HSB3-F1
#
_cell.length_a   1.000
_cell.length_b   1.000
_cell.length_c   1.000
_cell.angle_alpha   90.00
_cell.angle_beta   90.00
_cell.angle_gamma   90.00
#
_symmetry.space_group_name_H-M   'P 1'
#
loop_
_entity.id
_entity.type
_entity.pdbx_description
1 polymer ?
#
loop_
_entity_poly.entity_id
_entity_poly.type
_entity_poly.pdbx_seq_one_letter_code
_entity_poly.pdbx_strand_id
1 'polypeptide(L)'
;MKVEMWIRALKAARAGAEVSQEGLATLIRWSPSTVAAIETGRRRPTMEFAVAADEALNTGGLLASLLKPAEGSSSPTWFESWPGHEERAIRLCNFEPCLVPGLLQTEEYARTVFSTGGLYRS
;
A
#
# COMPACT_ATOMS: atom_id res chain seq x y z
N MET A 1 2.48 -3.58 -3.10
CA MET A 1 1.99 -4.76 -3.86
C MET A 1 1.12 -4.31 -5.04
N LYS A 2 1.27 -4.89 -6.26
CA LYS A 2 0.38 -4.57 -7.40
C LYS A 2 -0.98 -5.27 -7.22
N VAL A 3 -2.08 -4.51 -7.30
CA VAL A 3 -3.48 -4.99 -7.15
C VAL A 3 -3.78 -6.19 -8.06
N GLU A 4 -3.18 -6.23 -9.26
CA GLU A 4 -3.31 -7.34 -10.22
C GLU A 4 -2.91 -8.70 -9.64
N MET A 5 -1.83 -8.74 -8.86
CA MET A 5 -1.35 -9.98 -8.23
C MET A 5 -2.33 -10.48 -7.17
N TRP A 6 -2.91 -9.55 -6.41
CA TRP A 6 -3.93 -9.87 -5.41
C TRP A 6 -5.20 -10.42 -6.07
N ILE A 7 -5.64 -9.82 -7.17
CA ILE A 7 -6.79 -10.30 -7.96
C ILE A 7 -6.55 -11.72 -8.48
N ARG A 8 -5.33 -12.01 -8.96
CA ARG A 8 -4.95 -13.35 -9.40
C ARG A 8 -5.01 -14.36 -8.25
N ALA A 9 -4.53 -13.99 -7.07
CA ALA A 9 -4.60 -14.85 -5.88
C ALA A 9 -6.06 -15.15 -5.48
N LEU A 10 -6.93 -14.13 -5.48
CA LEU A 10 -8.35 -14.32 -5.21
C LEU A 10 -9.01 -15.28 -6.21
N LYS A 11 -8.76 -15.10 -7.52
CA LYS A 11 -9.30 -15.99 -8.56
C LYS A 11 -8.81 -17.43 -8.40
N ALA A 12 -7.53 -17.62 -8.08
CA ALA A 12 -6.94 -18.94 -7.87
C ALA A 12 -7.52 -19.62 -6.62
N ALA A 13 -7.65 -18.90 -5.51
CA ALA A 13 -8.28 -19.40 -4.29
C ALA A 13 -9.75 -19.81 -4.53
N ARG A 14 -10.51 -18.96 -5.23
CA ARG A 14 -11.90 -19.24 -5.58
C ARG A 14 -12.03 -20.47 -6.47
N ALA A 15 -11.16 -20.62 -7.48
CA ALA A 15 -11.13 -21.79 -8.34
C ALA A 15 -10.76 -23.07 -7.56
N GLY A 16 -9.79 -23.00 -6.64
CA GLY A 16 -9.39 -24.12 -5.79
C GLY A 16 -10.47 -24.57 -4.79
N ALA A 17 -11.33 -23.65 -4.37
CA ALA A 17 -12.50 -23.95 -3.54
C ALA A 17 -13.77 -24.32 -4.35
N GLU A 18 -13.70 -24.33 -5.68
CA GLU A 18 -14.84 -24.56 -6.59
C GLU A 18 -16.05 -23.63 -6.36
N VAL A 19 -15.81 -22.41 -5.87
CA VAL A 19 -16.86 -21.44 -5.54
C VAL A 19 -17.09 -20.48 -6.72
N SER A 20 -18.33 -20.15 -7.07
CA SER A 20 -18.62 -19.11 -8.09
C SER A 20 -18.46 -17.69 -7.51
N GLN A 21 -18.46 -16.65 -8.35
CA GLN A 21 -18.43 -15.27 -7.84
C GLN A 21 -19.66 -14.96 -6.97
N GLU A 22 -20.83 -15.46 -7.38
CA GLU A 22 -22.09 -15.35 -6.62
C GLU A 22 -22.05 -16.18 -5.34
N GLY A 23 -21.45 -17.37 -5.38
CA GLY A 23 -21.24 -18.23 -4.22
C GLY A 23 -20.37 -17.53 -3.17
N LEU A 24 -19.25 -16.95 -3.59
CA LEU A 24 -18.38 -16.18 -2.71
C LEU A 24 -19.12 -14.98 -2.12
N ALA A 25 -19.82 -14.21 -2.95
CA ALA A 25 -20.62 -13.07 -2.51
C ALA A 25 -21.66 -13.46 -1.44
N THR A 26 -22.31 -14.62 -1.62
CA THR A 26 -23.27 -15.17 -0.65
C THR A 26 -22.59 -15.54 0.67
N LEU A 27 -21.44 -16.23 0.61
CA LEU A 27 -20.68 -16.67 1.78
C LEU A 27 -20.21 -15.48 2.64
N ILE A 28 -19.71 -14.42 2.00
CA ILE A 28 -19.20 -13.24 2.70
C ILE A 28 -20.27 -12.16 2.96
N ARG A 29 -21.53 -12.38 2.54
CA ARG A 29 -22.66 -11.44 2.63
C ARG A 29 -22.45 -10.12 1.88
N TRP A 30 -21.80 -10.17 0.72
CA TRP A 30 -21.57 -9.01 -0.16
C TRP A 30 -22.38 -9.14 -1.45
N SER A 31 -22.47 -8.05 -2.22
CA SER A 31 -23.10 -8.12 -3.54
C SER A 31 -22.19 -8.83 -4.56
N PRO A 32 -22.74 -9.68 -5.45
CA PRO A 32 -21.99 -10.28 -6.55
C PRO A 32 -21.31 -9.24 -7.44
N SER A 33 -21.97 -8.09 -7.63
CA SER A 33 -21.40 -6.95 -8.35
C SER A 33 -20.14 -6.39 -7.72
N THR A 34 -19.99 -6.46 -6.40
CA THR A 34 -18.78 -6.00 -5.71
C THR A 34 -17.63 -6.99 -5.91
N VAL A 35 -17.90 -8.29 -5.82
CA VAL A 35 -16.90 -9.35 -6.11
C VAL A 35 -16.41 -9.21 -7.56
N ALA A 36 -17.32 -9.06 -8.53
CA ALA A 36 -16.97 -8.85 -9.93
C ALA A 36 -16.16 -7.56 -10.17
N ALA A 37 -16.53 -6.46 -9.51
CA ALA A 37 -15.79 -5.20 -9.61
C ALA A 37 -14.36 -5.31 -9.05
N ILE A 38 -14.17 -6.10 -7.99
CA ILE A 38 -12.85 -6.38 -7.42
C ILE A 38 -12.05 -7.30 -8.36
N GLU A 39 -12.63 -8.40 -8.84
CA GLU A 39 -11.95 -9.34 -9.75
C GLU A 39 -11.59 -8.75 -11.14
N THR A 40 -12.23 -7.64 -11.51
CA THR A 40 -11.93 -6.87 -12.75
C THR A 40 -11.07 -5.63 -12.51
N GLY A 41 -10.68 -5.37 -11.26
CA GLY A 41 -9.85 -4.23 -10.89
C GLY A 41 -10.56 -2.87 -10.90
N ARG A 42 -11.87 -2.83 -11.17
CA ARG A 42 -12.69 -1.60 -11.11
C ARG A 42 -12.84 -1.06 -9.69
N ARG A 43 -12.73 -1.93 -8.68
CA ARG A 43 -12.78 -1.57 -7.26
C ARG A 43 -11.59 -2.18 -6.53
N ARG A 44 -10.93 -1.41 -5.67
CA ARG A 44 -9.89 -1.95 -4.79
C ARG A 44 -10.52 -2.78 -3.67
N PRO A 45 -9.94 -3.95 -3.32
CA PRO A 45 -10.39 -4.73 -2.17
C PRO A 45 -10.10 -3.98 -0.86
N THR A 46 -10.98 -4.15 0.12
CA THR A 46 -10.77 -3.66 1.49
C THR A 46 -10.18 -4.77 2.36
N MET A 47 -9.58 -4.41 3.50
CA MET A 47 -9.07 -5.39 4.46
C MET A 47 -10.21 -6.30 4.98
N GLU A 48 -11.38 -5.72 5.24
CA GLU A 48 -12.59 -6.45 5.63
C GLU A 48 -12.98 -7.52 4.59
N PHE A 49 -12.96 -7.16 3.30
CA PHE A 49 -13.23 -8.11 2.22
C PHE A 49 -12.19 -9.24 2.18
N ALA A 50 -10.91 -8.89 2.33
CA ALA A 50 -9.83 -9.86 2.27
C ALA A 50 -9.93 -10.90 3.40
N VAL A 51 -10.22 -10.45 4.63
CA VAL A 51 -10.42 -11.34 5.79
C VAL A 51 -11.64 -12.23 5.59
N ALA A 52 -12.78 -11.67 5.16
CA ALA A 52 -13.98 -12.46 4.91
C ALA A 52 -13.78 -13.48 3.79
N ALA A 53 -13.06 -13.12 2.72
CA ALA A 53 -12.69 -14.04 1.65
C ALA A 53 -11.72 -15.12 2.14
N ASP A 54 -10.78 -14.80 3.05
CA ASP A 54 -9.88 -15.78 3.64
C ASP A 54 -10.64 -16.84 4.46
N GLU A 55 -11.63 -16.43 5.24
CA GLU A 55 -12.50 -17.33 6.00
C GLU A 55 -13.37 -18.20 5.08
N ALA A 56 -13.99 -17.58 4.06
CA ALA A 56 -14.90 -18.28 3.15
C ALA A 56 -14.19 -19.28 2.22
N LEU A 57 -12.96 -18.97 1.79
CA LEU A 57 -12.17 -19.81 0.88
C LEU A 57 -11.12 -20.66 1.61
N ASN A 58 -11.07 -20.58 2.94
CA ASN A 58 -10.12 -21.27 3.81
C ASN A 58 -8.65 -21.09 3.37
N THR A 59 -8.27 -19.86 3.01
CA THR A 59 -6.91 -19.54 2.53
C THR A 59 -5.93 -19.18 3.64
N GLY A 60 -6.33 -19.32 4.91
CA GLY A 60 -5.43 -19.19 6.05
C GLY A 60 -4.82 -17.79 6.23
N GLY A 61 -5.51 -16.73 5.78
CA GLY A 61 -5.04 -15.36 5.91
C GLY A 61 -4.15 -14.87 4.76
N LEU A 62 -4.00 -15.66 3.68
CA LEU A 62 -3.21 -15.29 2.50
C LEU A 62 -3.70 -13.97 1.89
N LEU A 63 -5.01 -13.81 1.68
CA LEU A 63 -5.56 -12.64 0.98
C LEU A 63 -5.38 -11.36 1.81
N ALA A 64 -5.59 -11.43 3.13
CA ALA A 64 -5.36 -10.32 4.05
C ALA A 64 -3.87 -9.97 4.12
N SER A 65 -2.99 -10.97 4.20
CA SER A 65 -1.53 -10.78 4.18
C SER A 65 -1.05 -10.10 2.89
N LEU A 66 -1.56 -10.54 1.74
CA LEU A 66 -1.24 -9.94 0.44
C LEU A 66 -1.81 -8.52 0.27
N LEU A 67 -2.89 -8.17 0.98
CA LEU A 67 -3.47 -6.85 0.91
C LEU A 67 -2.79 -5.85 1.85
N LYS A 68 -2.18 -6.32 2.94
CA LYS A 68 -1.41 -5.44 3.83
C LYS A 68 -0.39 -4.68 2.99
N PRO A 69 -0.35 -3.33 3.12
CA PRO A 69 0.75 -2.57 2.56
C PRO A 69 2.04 -3.21 3.07
N ALA A 70 2.96 -3.54 2.17
CA ALA A 70 4.31 -3.81 2.62
C ALA A 70 4.76 -2.55 3.35
N GLU A 71 5.14 -2.69 4.61
CA GLU A 71 5.78 -1.62 5.36
C GLU A 71 6.92 -1.09 4.47
N GLY A 72 6.85 0.19 4.06
CA GLY A 72 7.81 0.80 3.15
C GLY A 72 7.38 0.98 1.68
N SER A 73 6.19 0.55 1.25
CA SER A 73 5.85 0.50 -0.19
C SER A 73 5.54 1.82 -0.94
N SER A 74 5.73 2.99 -0.33
CA SER A 74 5.83 4.26 -1.09
C SER A 74 7.16 4.99 -0.87
N SER A 75 8.07 4.39 -0.12
CA SER A 75 9.34 4.99 0.19
C SER A 75 10.34 4.64 -0.92
N PRO A 76 11.23 5.56 -1.30
CA PRO A 76 12.37 5.21 -2.13
C PRO A 76 13.13 4.01 -1.52
N THR A 77 13.70 3.13 -2.33
CA THR A 77 14.41 1.92 -1.85
C THR A 77 15.51 2.25 -0.83
N TRP A 78 16.15 3.41 -0.95
CA TRP A 78 17.14 3.88 0.03
C TRP A 78 16.56 4.25 1.41
N PHE A 79 15.25 4.49 1.50
CA PHE A 79 14.52 4.87 2.72
C PHE A 79 13.80 3.67 3.36
N GLU A 80 13.78 2.49 2.73
CA GLU A 80 13.05 1.32 3.27
C GLU A 80 13.52 0.90 4.68
N SER A 81 14.83 1.00 4.98
CA SER A 81 15.37 0.68 6.30
C SER A 81 15.30 1.84 7.30
N TRP A 82 15.08 3.06 6.83
CA TRP A 82 15.16 4.27 7.65
C TRP A 82 14.17 4.29 8.84
N PRO A 83 12.88 3.94 8.69
CA PRO A 83 11.93 3.98 9.80
C PRO A 83 12.36 3.16 11.03
N GLY A 84 12.92 1.97 10.82
CA GLY A 84 13.42 1.13 11.93
C GLY A 84 14.72 1.64 12.56
N HIS A 85 15.50 2.47 11.85
CA HIS A 85 16.62 3.20 12.44
C HIS A 85 16.16 4.43 13.21
N GLU A 86 15.19 5.17 12.65
CA GLU A 86 14.58 6.35 13.25
C GLU A 86 13.89 6.02 14.58
N GLU A 87 13.11 4.94 14.65
CA GLU A 87 12.42 4.51 15.88
C GLU A 87 13.38 4.21 17.04
N ARG A 88 14.58 3.71 16.74
CA ARG A 88 15.62 3.40 17.73
C ARG A 88 16.58 4.55 18.00
N ALA A 89 16.47 5.65 17.25
CA ALA A 89 17.39 6.76 17.37
C ALA A 89 17.09 7.60 18.62
N ILE A 90 18.13 7.88 19.40
CA ILE A 90 18.06 8.80 20.55
C ILE A 90 18.17 10.26 20.10
N ARG A 91 18.73 10.50 18.90
CA ARG A 91 18.88 11.82 18.29
C ARG A 91 19.03 11.68 16.78
N LEU A 92 18.37 12.56 16.04
CA LEU A 92 18.60 12.78 14.61
C LEU A 92 19.43 14.05 14.42
N CYS A 93 20.51 13.95 13.65
CA CYS A 93 21.35 15.08 13.27
C CYS A 93 21.34 15.16 11.75
N ASN A 94 20.88 16.28 11.20
CA ASN A 94 20.96 16.57 9.78
C ASN A 94 21.93 17.73 9.53
N PHE A 95 22.70 17.65 8.46
CA PHE A 95 23.61 18.70 8.03
C PHE A 95 23.44 18.95 6.52
N GLU A 96 23.02 20.15 6.17
CA GLU A 96 22.89 20.60 4.79
C GLU A 96 24.03 21.60 4.51
N PRO A 97 24.92 21.36 3.53
CA PRO A 97 26.13 22.16 3.35
C PRO A 97 25.85 23.57 2.81
N CYS A 98 24.76 23.73 2.05
CA CYS A 98 24.48 24.96 1.30
C CYS A 98 23.12 25.59 1.65
N LEU A 99 22.28 24.87 2.39
CA LEU A 99 20.89 25.27 2.67
C LEU A 99 20.61 25.14 4.15
N VAL A 100 19.61 25.89 4.62
CA VAL A 100 19.01 25.62 5.92
C VAL A 100 18.24 24.29 5.80
N PRO A 101 18.33 23.37 6.78
CA PRO A 101 17.54 22.13 6.77
C PRO A 101 16.06 22.38 6.52
N GLY A 102 15.42 21.59 5.65
CA GLY A 102 14.04 21.83 5.19
C GLY A 102 13.02 22.07 6.29
N LEU A 103 13.11 21.32 7.40
CA LEU A 103 12.25 21.48 8.58
C LEU A 103 12.39 22.82 9.31
N LEU A 104 13.48 23.55 9.05
CA LEU A 104 13.80 24.85 9.65
C LEU A 104 13.64 26.00 8.63
N GLN A 105 13.18 25.71 7.41
CA GLN A 105 12.94 26.73 6.39
C GLN A 105 11.59 27.42 6.62
N THR A 106 11.52 28.73 6.36
CA THR A 106 10.24 29.42 6.21
C THR A 106 9.64 29.13 4.83
N GLU A 107 8.33 29.36 4.67
CA GLU A 107 7.67 29.20 3.37
C GLU A 107 8.35 30.09 2.30
N GLU A 108 8.65 31.34 2.64
CA GLU A 108 9.32 32.29 1.74
C GLU A 108 10.69 31.74 1.30
N TYR A 109 11.52 31.28 2.24
CA TYR A 109 12.84 30.72 1.94
C TYR A 109 12.73 29.51 1.00
N ALA A 110 11.86 28.55 1.32
CA ALA A 110 11.67 27.35 0.51
C ALA A 110 11.22 27.70 -0.92
N ARG A 111 10.26 28.63 -1.05
CA ARG A 111 9.76 29.08 -2.35
C ARG A 111 10.85 29.78 -3.17
N THR A 112 11.66 30.63 -2.54
CA THR A 112 12.82 31.24 -3.20
C THR A 112 13.77 30.17 -3.69
N VAL A 113 14.22 29.26 -2.82
CA VAL A 113 15.13 28.16 -3.20
C VAL A 113 14.59 27.34 -4.38
N PHE A 114 13.32 26.94 -4.36
CA PHE A 114 12.71 26.17 -5.45
C PHE A 114 12.55 26.97 -6.76
N SER A 115 12.36 28.29 -6.68
CA SER A 115 12.18 29.16 -7.85
C SER A 115 13.51 29.65 -8.46
N THR A 116 14.57 29.78 -7.65
CA THR A 116 15.88 30.29 -8.10
C THR A 116 16.90 29.18 -8.37
N GLY A 117 16.74 28.01 -7.74
CA GLY A 117 17.75 26.95 -7.71
C GLY A 117 17.52 25.85 -8.74
N GLY A 118 18.22 25.92 -9.88
CA GLY A 118 18.34 24.80 -10.83
C GLY A 118 19.17 23.61 -10.32
N LEU A 119 19.25 23.37 -9.00
CA LEU A 119 20.04 22.28 -8.40
C LEU A 119 19.27 20.96 -8.25
N TYR A 120 17.93 21.01 -8.31
CA TYR A 120 17.07 19.84 -8.45
C TYR A 120 16.16 20.05 -9.65
N ARG A 121 16.62 19.68 -10.85
CA ARG A 121 15.69 19.40 -11.96
C ARG A 121 14.90 18.15 -11.57
N SER A 122 13.62 18.33 -11.27
CA SER A 122 12.62 17.26 -11.23
C SER A 122 12.50 16.57 -12.59
#